data_AF-A0A5J5K4W7-F1
#
_entry.id   AF-A0A5J5K4W7-F1
#
_cell.length_a   1.000
_cell.length_b   1.000
_cell.length_c   1.000
_cell.angle_alpha   90.00
_cell.angle_beta   90.00
_cell.angle_gamma   90.00
#
_symmetry.space_group_name_H-M   'P 1'
#
loop_
_entity.id
_entity.type
_entity.pdbx_description
1 polymer ?
#
loop_
_entity_poly.entity_id
_entity_poly.type
_entity_poly.pdbx_seq_one_letter_code
_entity_poly.pdbx_strand_id
1 'polypeptide(L)'
;MGSSKKKVSAPAKTGKGNKPFVASRSLLPRAETSDSRIAWRFCHVDHAGPWGFGDLTFAQIMDKLRAFESMTCREIFDQGEEPGKHYDVAALPNKVAIDRLEALNLGDMTKISRLRLGGAIRLYGFLEGNVFHVVWWDPEHQVWPSTRR
;
A
#
# COMPACT_ATOMS: atom_id res chain seq x y z
N MET A 1 7.83 71.31 9.95
CA MET A 1 8.78 70.71 8.99
C MET A 1 8.86 69.23 9.31
N GLY A 2 8.51 68.24 8.50
CA GLY A 2 8.04 68.18 7.12
C GLY A 2 7.96 66.69 6.73
N SER A 3 6.74 66.19 6.60
CA SER A 3 6.19 65.10 5.76
C SER A 3 6.92 63.79 5.46
N SER A 4 6.16 62.71 5.71
CA SER A 4 6.19 61.35 5.16
C SER A 4 6.42 61.23 3.64
N LYS A 5 7.03 60.12 3.20
CA LYS A 5 6.94 59.54 1.83
C LYS A 5 6.87 58.00 1.92
N LYS A 6 5.68 57.39 1.79
CA LYS A 6 5.04 56.78 0.60
C LYS A 6 5.76 55.55 -0.01
N LYS A 7 5.09 54.38 0.08
CA LYS A 7 5.27 53.15 -0.73
C LYS A 7 4.72 53.33 -2.15
N VAL A 8 5.37 52.78 -3.19
CA VAL A 8 4.81 52.30 -4.49
C VAL A 8 5.86 51.37 -5.15
N SER A 9 5.71 50.04 -5.11
CA SER A 9 5.25 49.05 -6.13
C SER A 9 6.28 48.56 -7.19
N ALA A 10 6.30 47.24 -7.39
CA ALA A 10 7.19 46.44 -8.26
C ALA A 10 6.95 46.62 -9.78
N PRO A 11 7.78 45.96 -10.61
CA PRO A 11 7.22 45.01 -11.57
C PRO A 11 7.87 43.62 -11.50
N ALA A 12 7.16 42.66 -12.09
CA ALA A 12 7.36 41.22 -11.98
C ALA A 12 7.97 40.59 -13.24
N LYS A 13 8.47 39.35 -13.05
CA LYS A 13 8.77 38.29 -14.06
C LYS A 13 10.03 38.58 -14.91
N THR A 14 10.88 37.62 -15.30
CA THR A 14 10.56 36.28 -15.83
C THR A 14 11.84 35.44 -16.03
N GLY A 15 11.75 34.13 -15.78
CA GLY A 15 12.42 33.06 -16.53
C GLY A 15 13.77 32.54 -16.00
N LYS A 16 14.14 31.28 -16.19
CA LYS A 16 13.46 30.10 -16.77
C LYS A 16 14.40 28.90 -16.58
N GLY A 17 13.85 27.75 -16.17
CA GLY A 17 14.43 26.41 -16.38
C GLY A 17 15.46 25.95 -15.33
N ASN A 18 15.54 24.67 -14.95
CA ASN A 18 14.85 23.51 -15.47
C ASN A 18 15.05 22.34 -14.50
N LYS A 19 13.95 21.72 -14.06
CA LYS A 19 13.72 20.27 -13.96
C LYS A 19 12.33 20.07 -13.35
N PRO A 20 11.48 19.20 -13.91
CA PRO A 20 10.32 18.78 -13.15
C PRO A 20 10.86 18.15 -11.87
N PHE A 21 10.37 18.60 -10.72
CA PHE A 21 10.33 17.71 -9.58
C PHE A 21 9.41 16.58 -10.04
N VAL A 22 10.02 15.53 -10.61
CA VAL A 22 9.37 14.25 -10.82
C VAL A 22 8.76 13.98 -9.46
N ALA A 23 7.43 14.00 -9.38
CA ALA A 23 6.73 13.60 -8.18
C ALA A 23 7.41 12.33 -7.75
N SER A 24 8.12 12.37 -6.61
CA SER A 24 8.73 11.20 -6.02
C SER A 24 7.61 10.18 -6.05
N ARG A 25 7.72 9.15 -6.91
CA ARG A 25 6.85 7.99 -6.78
C ARG A 25 6.96 7.67 -5.31
N SER A 26 5.84 7.71 -4.60
CA SER A 26 5.79 7.43 -3.18
C SER A 26 6.21 5.98 -3.05
N LEU A 27 7.52 5.75 -2.95
CA LEU A 27 8.08 4.48 -2.55
C LEU A 27 7.47 4.23 -1.19
N LEU A 28 6.60 3.23 -1.11
CA LEU A 28 5.88 2.96 0.13
C LEU A 28 6.93 2.52 1.16
N PRO A 29 6.94 3.13 2.34
CA PRO A 29 7.79 2.70 3.44
C PRO A 29 7.52 1.25 3.83
N ARG A 30 8.53 0.66 4.49
CA ARG A 30 8.49 -0.64 5.15
C ARG A 30 7.34 -0.71 6.17
N ALA A 31 6.82 -1.91 6.41
CA ALA A 31 5.74 -2.14 7.38
C ALA A 31 6.12 -1.71 8.81
N GLU A 32 5.59 -0.56 9.23
CA GLU A 32 5.56 0.00 10.59
C GLU A 32 4.14 -0.18 11.14
N THR A 33 3.99 -0.61 12.40
CA THR A 33 2.68 -0.84 13.02
C THR A 33 2.23 0.37 13.83
N SER A 34 1.05 0.93 13.53
CA SER A 34 0.47 2.11 14.18
C SER A 34 -0.69 1.77 15.14
N ASP A 35 -0.90 2.60 16.17
CA ASP A 35 -2.10 2.56 17.03
C ASP A 35 -3.36 3.15 16.34
N SER A 36 -3.21 3.66 15.11
CA SER A 36 -4.34 4.12 14.29
C SER A 36 -5.09 2.97 13.63
N ARG A 37 -6.39 3.17 13.40
CA ARG A 37 -7.23 2.22 12.65
C ARG A 37 -6.80 2.08 11.21
N ILE A 38 -6.89 0.86 10.69
CA ILE A 38 -6.50 0.57 9.31
C ILE A 38 -7.41 1.33 8.32
N ALA A 39 -6.81 1.83 7.25
CA ALA A 39 -7.49 2.46 6.13
C ALA A 39 -7.03 1.80 4.81
N TRP A 40 -7.84 1.88 3.76
CA TRP A 40 -7.57 1.19 2.50
C TRP A 40 -7.17 2.17 1.39
N ARG A 41 -6.20 1.76 0.57
CA ARG A 41 -5.87 2.42 -0.70
C ARG A 41 -5.79 1.41 -1.82
N PHE A 42 -6.53 1.66 -2.90
CA PHE A 42 -6.70 0.70 -4.01
C PHE A 42 -5.95 1.08 -5.29
N CYS A 43 -5.16 2.15 -5.30
CA CYS A 43 -4.46 2.60 -6.52
C CYS A 43 -3.37 1.62 -7.02
N HIS A 44 -3.00 0.62 -6.22
CA HIS A 44 -1.99 -0.40 -6.55
C HIS A 44 -2.61 -1.77 -6.84
N VAL A 45 -3.94 -1.86 -6.93
CA VAL A 45 -4.62 -3.11 -7.26
C VAL A 45 -4.15 -3.63 -8.61
N ASP A 46 -3.66 -4.86 -8.62
CA ASP A 46 -3.25 -5.54 -9.84
C ASP A 46 -4.49 -6.09 -10.57
N HIS A 47 -4.89 -5.43 -11.64
CA HIS A 47 -6.00 -5.87 -12.49
C HIS A 47 -5.60 -6.88 -13.57
N ALA A 48 -4.30 -7.02 -13.87
CA ALA A 48 -3.81 -7.82 -14.99
C ALA A 48 -3.13 -9.12 -14.56
N GLY A 49 -2.88 -9.30 -13.26
CA GLY A 49 -2.26 -10.48 -12.69
C GLY A 49 -3.25 -11.60 -12.34
N PRO A 50 -2.73 -12.79 -11.98
CA PRO A 50 -3.56 -13.93 -11.58
C PRO A 50 -4.30 -13.71 -10.25
N TRP A 51 -3.91 -12.70 -9.46
CA TRP A 51 -4.51 -12.35 -8.18
C TRP A 51 -5.32 -11.05 -8.24
N GLY A 52 -5.97 -10.83 -9.38
CA GLY A 52 -6.93 -9.75 -9.55
C GLY A 52 -8.27 -10.03 -8.85
N PHE A 53 -9.14 -9.03 -8.88
CA PHE A 53 -10.44 -9.06 -8.18
C PHE A 53 -11.60 -9.51 -9.10
N GLY A 54 -11.31 -10.11 -10.25
CA GLY A 54 -12.29 -10.37 -11.32
C GLY A 54 -13.42 -11.32 -10.93
N ASP A 55 -13.11 -12.38 -10.20
CA ASP A 55 -14.07 -13.43 -9.83
C ASP A 55 -14.66 -13.26 -8.41
N LEU A 56 -14.39 -12.13 -7.77
CA LEU A 56 -14.80 -11.87 -6.39
C LEU A 56 -16.13 -11.12 -6.31
N THR A 57 -17.02 -11.55 -5.41
CA THR A 57 -18.21 -10.75 -5.11
C THR A 57 -17.83 -9.52 -4.27
N PHE A 58 -18.24 -8.35 -4.73
CA PHE A 58 -17.98 -7.08 -4.04
C PHE A 58 -18.47 -7.08 -2.57
N ALA A 59 -19.60 -7.74 -2.30
CA ALA A 59 -20.15 -7.84 -0.94
C ALA A 59 -19.20 -8.58 0.02
N GLN A 60 -18.66 -9.74 -0.39
CA GLN A 60 -17.78 -10.55 0.47
C GLN A 60 -16.51 -9.78 0.88
N ILE A 61 -15.90 -9.05 -0.05
CA ILE A 61 -14.72 -8.27 0.28
C ILE A 61 -15.05 -7.09 1.18
N MET A 62 -16.14 -6.36 0.90
CA MET A 62 -16.52 -5.19 1.69
C MET A 62 -16.83 -5.57 3.15
N ASP A 63 -17.52 -6.69 3.39
CA ASP A 63 -17.79 -7.17 4.75
C ASP A 63 -16.49 -7.49 5.50
N LYS A 64 -15.51 -8.08 4.82
CA LYS A 64 -14.21 -8.41 5.41
C LYS A 64 -13.40 -7.16 5.70
N LEU A 65 -13.27 -6.25 4.75
CA LEU A 65 -12.54 -4.99 4.92
C LEU A 65 -13.16 -4.15 6.04
N ARG A 66 -14.50 -4.08 6.11
CA ARG A 66 -15.23 -3.39 7.18
C ARG A 66 -14.93 -3.96 8.56
N ALA A 67 -14.79 -5.28 8.69
CA ALA A 67 -14.44 -5.89 9.98
C ALA A 67 -13.06 -5.41 10.47
N PHE A 68 -12.08 -5.33 9.57
CA PHE A 68 -10.73 -4.85 9.88
C PHE A 68 -10.69 -3.36 10.24
N GLU A 69 -11.55 -2.51 9.68
CA GLU A 69 -11.62 -1.08 10.03
C GLU A 69 -11.94 -0.81 11.50
N SER A 70 -12.52 -1.80 12.20
CA SER A 70 -12.74 -1.71 13.65
C SER A 70 -11.45 -1.87 14.48
N MET A 71 -10.38 -2.38 13.87
CA MET A 71 -9.12 -2.72 14.50
C MET A 71 -8.01 -1.71 14.14
N THR A 72 -7.09 -1.51 15.07
CA THR A 72 -5.83 -0.80 14.86
C THR A 72 -4.85 -1.65 14.07
N CYS A 73 -3.90 -1.01 13.36
CA CYS A 73 -2.84 -1.76 12.69
C CYS A 73 -2.03 -2.61 13.67
N ARG A 74 -1.82 -2.12 14.90
CA ARG A 74 -1.23 -2.91 15.97
C ARG A 74 -2.02 -4.17 16.27
N GLU A 75 -3.32 -4.08 16.54
CA GLU A 75 -4.15 -5.27 16.82
C GLU A 75 -4.12 -6.31 15.68
N ILE A 76 -4.01 -5.83 14.43
CA ILE A 76 -3.98 -6.69 13.24
C ILE A 76 -2.63 -7.40 13.07
N PHE A 77 -1.50 -6.70 13.30
CA PHE A 77 -0.17 -7.15 12.90
C PHE A 77 0.79 -7.50 14.06
N ASP A 78 0.49 -7.11 15.30
CA ASP A 78 1.35 -7.33 16.48
C ASP A 78 1.23 -8.79 17.01
N GLN A 79 0.21 -9.54 16.58
CA GLN A 79 -0.03 -10.93 16.99
C GLN A 79 0.80 -11.97 16.20
N GLY A 80 1.67 -11.55 15.27
CA GLY A 80 2.70 -12.37 14.62
C GLY A 80 2.23 -13.48 13.66
N GLU A 81 1.00 -13.96 13.78
CA GLU A 81 0.43 -15.02 12.92
C GLU A 81 -0.89 -14.63 12.25
N GLU A 82 -1.86 -14.16 13.03
CA GLU A 82 -3.21 -13.89 12.56
C GLU A 82 -3.77 -12.63 13.26
N PRO A 83 -4.61 -11.83 12.60
CA PRO A 83 -5.04 -11.99 11.20
C PRO A 83 -4.04 -11.44 10.18
N GLY A 84 -3.04 -10.66 10.64
CA GLY A 84 -2.05 -9.99 9.81
C GLY A 84 -0.64 -10.51 10.00
N LYS A 85 0.14 -10.57 8.92
CA LYS A 85 1.56 -10.93 8.98
C LYS A 85 2.39 -10.14 7.97
N HIS A 86 3.60 -9.78 8.37
CA HIS A 86 4.59 -9.18 7.49
C HIS A 86 5.55 -10.24 6.96
N TYR A 87 5.95 -10.08 5.71
CA TYR A 87 6.95 -10.90 5.05
C TYR A 87 7.97 -9.99 4.37
N ASP A 88 9.22 -10.44 4.32
CA ASP A 88 10.22 -9.81 3.47
C ASP A 88 9.94 -10.18 2.01
N VAL A 89 9.89 -9.19 1.13
CA VAL A 89 9.64 -9.39 -0.31
C VAL A 89 10.73 -10.28 -0.92
N ALA A 90 11.97 -10.13 -0.47
CA ALA A 90 13.09 -10.97 -0.88
C ALA A 90 12.93 -12.45 -0.51
N ALA A 91 12.07 -12.78 0.45
CA ALA A 91 11.78 -14.14 0.88
C ALA A 91 10.53 -14.74 0.21
N LEU A 92 9.89 -14.02 -0.72
CA LEU A 92 8.74 -14.54 -1.46
C LEU A 92 9.12 -15.82 -2.22
N PRO A 93 8.44 -16.95 -1.97
CA PRO A 93 8.73 -18.20 -2.67
C PRO A 93 8.20 -18.23 -4.11
N ASN A 94 7.23 -17.35 -4.43
CA ASN A 94 6.60 -17.31 -5.74
C ASN A 94 7.28 -16.28 -6.65
N LYS A 95 8.02 -16.76 -7.66
CA LYS A 95 8.69 -15.90 -8.65
C LYS A 95 7.70 -15.04 -9.45
N VAL A 96 6.51 -15.56 -9.77
CA VAL A 96 5.48 -14.79 -10.48
C VAL A 96 5.07 -13.57 -9.64
N ALA A 97 4.97 -13.72 -8.32
CA ALA A 97 4.68 -12.60 -7.43
C ALA A 97 5.76 -11.51 -7.51
N ILE A 98 7.04 -11.91 -7.48
CA ILE A 98 8.17 -10.97 -7.63
C ILE A 98 8.11 -10.25 -8.99
N ASP A 99 7.94 -11.00 -10.09
CA ASP A 99 7.86 -10.43 -11.44
C ASP A 99 6.66 -9.46 -11.59
N ARG A 100 5.54 -9.74 -10.91
CA ARG A 100 4.38 -8.84 -10.87
C ARG A 100 4.68 -7.56 -10.09
N LEU A 101 5.38 -7.62 -8.95
CA LEU A 101 5.77 -6.41 -8.21
C LEU A 101 6.65 -5.51 -9.08
N GLU A 102 7.61 -6.08 -9.81
CA GLU A 102 8.43 -5.33 -10.77
C GLU A 102 7.56 -4.67 -11.85
N ALA A 103 6.65 -5.42 -12.47
CA ALA A 103 5.73 -4.90 -13.48
C ALA A 103 4.83 -3.75 -12.96
N LEU A 104 4.49 -3.78 -11.67
CA LEU A 104 3.70 -2.75 -10.99
C LEU A 104 4.53 -1.56 -10.51
N ASN A 105 5.85 -1.54 -10.74
CA ASN A 105 6.81 -0.58 -10.18
C ASN A 105 6.84 -0.59 -8.63
N LEU A 106 6.67 -1.77 -8.04
CA LEU A 106 6.74 -2.05 -6.60
C LEU A 106 7.91 -2.99 -6.25
N GLY A 107 8.84 -3.23 -7.19
CA GLY A 107 10.02 -4.08 -7.00
C GLY A 107 10.97 -3.61 -5.90
N ASP A 108 11.06 -2.29 -5.69
CA ASP A 108 11.91 -1.69 -4.65
C ASP A 108 11.37 -1.90 -3.22
N MET A 109 10.17 -2.46 -3.06
CA MET A 109 9.55 -2.66 -1.76
C MET A 109 10.21 -3.82 -1.00
N THR A 110 10.48 -3.63 0.29
CA THR A 110 11.20 -4.62 1.10
C THR A 110 10.32 -5.52 1.95
N LYS A 111 9.12 -5.04 2.33
CA LYS A 111 8.17 -5.79 3.15
C LYS A 111 6.77 -5.75 2.56
N ILE A 112 6.15 -6.92 2.44
CA ILE A 112 4.75 -7.08 2.05
C ILE A 112 3.94 -7.60 3.24
N SER A 113 2.74 -7.08 3.40
CA SER A 113 1.80 -7.44 4.46
C SER A 113 0.69 -8.33 3.88
N ARG A 114 0.31 -9.34 4.65
CA ARG A 114 -0.81 -10.25 4.35
C ARG A 114 -1.87 -10.10 5.42
N LEU A 115 -3.14 -10.07 4.99
CA LEU A 115 -4.30 -10.26 5.84
C LEU A 115 -4.99 -11.56 5.46
N ARG A 116 -5.37 -12.37 6.45
CA ARG A 116 -6.20 -13.55 6.23
C ARG A 116 -7.67 -13.15 6.35
N LEU A 117 -8.44 -13.36 5.29
CA LEU A 117 -9.87 -13.02 5.26
C LEU A 117 -10.76 -14.24 5.60
N GLY A 118 -10.16 -15.41 5.73
CA GLY A 118 -10.83 -16.66 6.13
C GLY A 118 -10.43 -17.81 5.20
N GLY A 119 -10.40 -19.04 5.74
CA GLY A 119 -10.02 -20.23 4.97
C GLY A 119 -8.67 -20.02 4.27
N ALA A 120 -8.68 -20.14 2.94
CA ALA A 120 -7.53 -19.96 2.07
C ALA A 120 -7.35 -18.54 1.50
N ILE A 121 -8.23 -17.60 1.85
CA ILE A 121 -8.26 -16.27 1.22
C ILE A 121 -7.29 -15.32 1.92
N ARG A 122 -6.38 -14.74 1.14
CA ARG A 122 -5.41 -13.74 1.60
C ARG A 122 -5.54 -12.46 0.78
N LEU A 123 -5.41 -11.34 1.47
CA LEU A 123 -5.23 -10.03 0.86
C LEU A 123 -3.78 -9.61 1.07
N TYR A 124 -3.08 -9.27 -0.01
CA TYR A 124 -1.71 -8.77 0.05
C TYR A 124 -1.65 -7.29 -0.28
N GLY A 125 -0.72 -6.61 0.37
CA GLY A 125 -0.48 -5.20 0.17
C GLY A 125 0.67 -4.66 0.99
N PHE A 126 0.88 -3.35 0.90
CA PHE A 126 1.92 -2.64 1.62
C PHE A 126 1.28 -1.80 2.73
N LEU A 127 1.88 -1.80 3.92
CA LEU A 127 1.40 -0.99 5.04
C LEU A 127 2.29 0.24 5.21
N GLU A 128 1.72 1.42 4.99
CA GLU A 128 2.36 2.71 5.23
C GLU A 128 1.60 3.44 6.34
N GLY A 129 2.19 3.49 7.54
CA GLY A 129 1.50 4.03 8.73
C GLY A 129 0.27 3.19 9.08
N ASN A 130 -0.92 3.73 8.80
CA ASN A 130 -2.20 3.02 8.97
C ASN A 130 -2.92 2.70 7.66
N VAL A 131 -2.33 3.06 6.52
CA VAL A 131 -2.92 2.84 5.21
C VAL A 131 -2.38 1.54 4.62
N PHE A 132 -3.29 0.60 4.36
CA PHE A 132 -3.01 -0.63 3.65
C PHE A 132 -3.26 -0.43 2.16
N HIS A 133 -2.17 -0.41 1.40
CA HIS A 133 -2.16 -0.30 -0.04
C HIS A 133 -2.41 -1.68 -0.64
N VAL A 134 -3.64 -1.93 -1.04
CA VAL A 134 -4.09 -3.21 -1.57
C VAL A 134 -3.44 -3.46 -2.93
N VAL A 135 -2.87 -4.65 -3.11
CA VAL A 135 -2.20 -5.07 -4.34
C VAL A 135 -2.88 -6.31 -4.93
N TRP A 136 -3.02 -7.39 -4.15
CA TRP A 136 -3.52 -8.67 -4.66
C TRP A 136 -4.60 -9.29 -3.78
N TRP A 137 -5.52 -9.97 -4.47
CA TRP A 137 -6.49 -10.90 -3.92
C TRP A 137 -6.04 -12.34 -4.23
N ASP A 138 -5.60 -13.07 -3.22
CA ASP A 138 -5.08 -14.44 -3.35
C ASP A 138 -6.05 -15.44 -2.69
N PRO A 139 -7.07 -15.93 -3.41
CA PRO A 139 -8.07 -16.85 -2.86
C PRO A 139 -7.52 -18.26 -2.61
N GLU A 140 -6.43 -18.62 -3.30
CA GLU A 140 -5.88 -19.98 -3.34
C GLU A 140 -4.54 -20.14 -2.60
N HIS A 141 -4.06 -19.11 -1.90
CA HIS A 141 -2.76 -19.12 -1.21
C HIS A 141 -1.53 -19.24 -2.11
N GLN A 142 -1.62 -18.82 -3.36
CA GLN A 142 -0.56 -19.05 -4.33
C GLN A 142 0.63 -18.10 -4.15
N VAL A 143 0.45 -16.92 -3.56
CA VAL A 143 1.54 -15.94 -3.37
C VAL A 143 2.57 -16.47 -2.36
N TRP A 144 2.09 -17.11 -1.29
CA TRP A 144 2.93 -17.72 -0.26
C TRP A 144 2.40 -19.11 0.12
N PRO A 145 2.59 -20.14 -0.72
CA PRO A 145 2.02 -21.47 -0.47
C PRO A 145 2.54 -22.05 0.84
N SER A 146 1.64 -22.68 1.62
CA SER A 146 2.03 -23.37 2.85
C SER A 146 2.79 -24.65 2.52
N THR A 147 3.88 -24.89 3.23
CA THR A 147 4.66 -26.13 3.15
C THR A 147 4.03 -27.32 3.88
N ARG A 148 2.97 -27.09 4.68
CA ARG A 148 2.23 -28.18 5.34
C ARG A 148 1.24 -28.81 4.35
N ARG A 149 1.53 -30.04 3.95
CA ARG A 149 0.59 -30.97 3.31
C ARG A 149 -0.34 -31.57 4.34
#